data_AF-A0AAV7KYN9-F1
#
_entry.id   AF-A0AAV7KYN9-F1
#
_cell.length_a   1.000
_cell.length_b   1.000
_cell.length_c   1.000
_cell.angle_alpha   90.00
_cell.angle_beta   90.00
_cell.angle_gamma   90.00
#
_symmetry.space_group_name_H-M   'P 1'
#
loop_
_entity.id
_entity.type
_entity.pdbx_description
1 polymer ?
#
loop_
_entity_poly.entity_id
_entity_poly.type
_entity_poly.pdbx_seq_one_letter_code
_entity_poly.pdbx_strand_id
1 'polypeptide(L)'
;MGGVQSTLRWTSRRRRATRNARVRFLSDHGPLLLECGTHAPRPAVLLWRMRPELLGDLKYRRDIQEALTGYFARNWTTAKSCGIEWEALKVMIRGESLTKTYGIRKKLELELTQQEDAPGALQHQIDNGGTLEAESQVVRACIGALWGRLDSYVRKDFRQRLHREGDRSGRLLAWQLRREHSIPMILSLWGPAGGRILGQTRVNAHLREHLEAIYFSLLCNVSSQIRE
;
A
#
# COMPACT_ATOMS: atom_id res chain seq x y z
N MET A 1 2.91 24.55 44.99
CA MET A 1 2.50 23.15 45.28
C MET A 1 1.38 22.78 44.31
N GLY A 2 1.56 21.72 43.53
CA GLY A 2 0.60 21.28 42.51
C GLY A 2 1.26 20.24 41.62
N GLY A 3 1.52 19.05 42.19
CA GLY A 3 2.20 17.95 41.53
C GLY A 3 1.40 17.40 40.35
N VAL A 4 2.04 17.32 39.19
CA VAL A 4 1.54 16.58 38.03
C VAL A 4 1.69 15.09 38.33
N GLN A 5 0.60 14.45 38.75
CA GLN A 5 0.55 12.99 38.88
C GLN A 5 0.49 12.37 37.48
N SER A 6 1.63 11.93 36.97
CA SER A 6 1.71 11.06 35.80
C SER A 6 1.19 9.67 36.17
N THR A 7 0.02 9.31 35.67
CA THR A 7 -0.58 7.98 35.86
C THR A 7 0.11 6.96 34.95
N LEU A 8 0.94 6.10 35.56
CA LEU A 8 1.56 4.94 34.91
C LEU A 8 0.52 3.83 34.75
N ARG A 9 0.04 3.61 33.52
CA ARG A 9 -0.83 2.47 33.20
C ARG A 9 0.00 1.24 32.85
N TRP A 10 -0.01 0.25 33.73
CA TRP A 10 0.53 -1.09 33.46
C TRP A 10 -0.44 -1.87 32.58
N THR A 11 -0.10 -2.13 31.32
CA THR A 11 -0.77 -3.15 30.51
C THR A 11 0.13 -4.38 30.42
N SER A 12 -0.26 -5.44 31.12
CA SER A 12 0.36 -6.76 31.03
C SER A 12 0.04 -7.40 29.69
N ARG A 13 0.96 -7.29 28.71
CA ARG A 13 0.88 -8.07 27.47
C ARG A 13 2.04 -9.07 27.45
N ARG A 14 1.67 -10.36 27.50
CA ARG A 14 2.54 -11.54 27.43
C ARG A 14 3.65 -11.35 26.38
N ARG A 15 4.90 -11.27 26.84
CA ARG A 15 6.08 -11.29 25.98
C ARG A 15 6.30 -12.70 25.45
N ARG A 16 6.50 -12.84 24.13
CA ARG A 16 7.24 -13.98 23.56
C ARG A 16 8.63 -13.94 24.17
N ALA A 17 9.03 -15.03 24.83
CA ALA A 17 10.35 -15.15 25.44
C ALA A 17 11.40 -15.37 24.34
N THR A 18 11.94 -14.29 23.79
CA THR A 18 13.28 -14.34 23.19
C THR A 18 14.28 -14.24 24.34
N ARG A 19 14.80 -15.39 24.78
CA ARG A 19 15.91 -15.46 25.73
C ARG A 19 17.18 -14.94 25.02
N ASN A 20 17.37 -13.62 25.02
CA ASN A 20 18.66 -13.05 24.68
C ASN A 20 19.48 -12.98 25.97
N ALA A 21 20.54 -13.79 26.04
CA ALA A 21 21.54 -13.73 27.09
C ALA A 21 22.07 -12.28 27.17
N ARG A 22 21.82 -11.61 28.29
CA ARG A 22 22.33 -10.25 28.52
C ARG A 22 23.77 -10.37 29.01
N VAL A 23 24.72 -9.92 28.19
CA VAL A 23 26.07 -9.61 28.64
C VAL A 23 25.95 -8.52 29.70
N ARG A 24 26.39 -8.80 30.93
CA ARG A 24 26.43 -7.82 32.02
C ARG A 24 27.76 -7.09 31.94
N PHE A 25 27.72 -5.78 31.69
CA PHE A 25 28.88 -4.91 31.79
C PHE A 25 28.93 -4.30 33.20
N LEU A 26 30.09 -4.37 33.85
CA LEU A 26 30.38 -3.73 35.14
C LEU A 26 30.84 -2.29 34.88
N SER A 27 29.91 -1.43 34.47
CA SER A 27 30.14 0.02 34.37
C SER A 27 29.17 0.73 35.30
N ASP A 28 29.64 1.81 35.94
CA ASP A 28 28.82 2.68 36.78
C ASP A 28 27.73 3.44 35.98
N HIS A 29 27.78 3.33 34.64
CA HIS A 29 26.72 3.77 33.73
C HIS A 29 26.00 2.55 33.12
N GLY A 30 24.78 2.30 33.60
CA GLY A 30 23.93 1.23 33.08
C GLY A 30 23.47 1.51 31.63
N PRO A 31 23.53 0.54 30.71
CA PRO A 31 23.13 0.77 29.33
C PRO A 31 21.61 0.99 29.24
N LEU A 32 21.22 2.05 28.52
CA LEU A 32 19.83 2.32 28.18
C LEU A 32 19.47 1.55 26.90
N LEU A 33 18.47 0.68 26.98
CA LEU A 33 17.92 -0.01 25.81
C LEU A 33 16.70 0.76 25.31
N LEU A 34 16.83 1.39 24.14
CA LEU A 34 15.70 2.02 23.46
C LEU A 34 15.13 1.04 22.42
N GLU A 35 13.99 0.41 22.74
CA GLU A 35 13.25 -0.41 21.78
C GLU A 35 12.32 0.50 20.95
N CYS A 36 12.81 0.97 19.80
CA CYS A 36 11.99 1.73 18.86
C CYS A 36 11.23 0.76 17.95
N GLY A 37 9.94 0.54 18.22
CA GLY A 37 9.07 -0.22 17.33
C GLY A 37 8.78 0.59 16.06
N THR A 38 9.47 0.30 14.96
CA THR A 38 9.01 0.77 13.66
C THR A 38 7.72 0.02 13.33
N HIS A 39 6.59 0.72 13.37
CA HIS A 39 5.42 0.23 12.65
C HIS A 39 5.81 0.23 11.18
N ALA A 40 6.33 -0.90 10.69
CA ALA A 40 6.50 -1.11 9.26
C ALA A 40 5.15 -0.77 8.63
N PRO A 41 5.07 0.23 7.74
CA PRO A 41 3.81 0.56 7.11
C PRO A 41 3.28 -0.73 6.49
N ARG A 42 2.04 -1.09 6.80
CA ARG A 42 1.34 -2.20 6.12
C ARG A 42 1.67 -2.06 4.63
N PRO A 43 2.11 -3.13 3.93
CA PRO A 43 2.41 -3.01 2.51
C PRO A 43 1.21 -2.39 1.84
N ALA A 44 1.42 -1.21 1.27
CA ALA A 44 0.35 -0.46 0.62
C ALA A 44 -0.26 -1.39 -0.43
N VAL A 45 -1.59 -1.42 -0.53
CA VAL A 45 -2.25 -2.11 -1.63
C VAL A 45 -1.62 -1.62 -2.93
N LEU A 46 -0.91 -2.52 -3.62
CA LEU A 46 -0.18 -2.22 -4.84
C LEU A 46 -1.18 -1.97 -5.97
N LEU A 47 -1.72 -0.76 -6.03
CA LEU A 47 -2.59 -0.30 -7.11
C LEU A 47 -1.75 -0.08 -8.37
N TRP A 48 -1.60 -1.14 -9.17
CA TRP A 48 -0.98 -1.06 -10.48
C TRP A 48 -1.65 0.01 -11.35
N ARG A 49 -0.86 0.69 -12.18
CA ARG A 49 -1.36 1.55 -13.25
C ARG A 49 -0.68 1.14 -14.55
N MET A 50 -1.47 1.12 -15.61
CA MET A 50 -0.99 0.95 -16.97
C MET A 50 -0.10 2.14 -17.36
N ARG A 51 0.99 1.87 -18.09
CA ARG A 51 1.81 2.93 -18.66
C ARG A 51 1.14 3.43 -19.95
N PRO A 52 0.84 4.73 -20.08
CA PRO A 52 0.11 5.26 -21.23
C PRO A 52 0.93 5.16 -22.53
N GLU A 53 2.25 5.06 -22.45
CA GLU A 53 3.14 4.88 -23.60
C GLU A 53 2.83 3.61 -24.40
N LEU A 54 2.36 2.55 -23.72
CA LEU A 54 1.98 1.33 -24.42
C LEU A 54 0.81 1.57 -25.37
N LEU A 55 -0.09 2.49 -25.04
CA LEU A 55 -1.19 2.85 -25.92
C LEU A 55 -0.70 3.57 -27.19
N GLY A 56 0.54 4.01 -27.27
CA GLY A 56 1.13 4.54 -28.51
C GLY A 56 1.60 3.45 -29.48
N ASP A 57 1.84 2.22 -28.99
CA ASP A 57 2.33 1.11 -29.81
C ASP A 57 1.17 0.42 -30.55
N LEU A 58 1.16 0.54 -31.88
CA LEU A 58 0.16 -0.09 -32.75
C LEU A 58 0.15 -1.61 -32.60
N LYS A 59 1.33 -2.23 -32.42
CA LYS A 59 1.42 -3.68 -32.22
C LYS A 59 0.71 -4.07 -30.94
N TYR A 60 0.99 -3.37 -29.86
CA TYR A 60 0.33 -3.62 -28.58
C TYR A 60 -1.19 -3.42 -28.62
N ARG A 61 -1.68 -2.40 -29.34
CA ARG A 61 -3.12 -2.20 -29.53
C ARG A 61 -3.78 -3.40 -30.20
N ARG A 62 -3.15 -3.91 -31.27
CA ARG A 62 -3.63 -5.11 -31.96
C ARG A 62 -3.57 -6.34 -31.05
N ASP A 63 -2.46 -6.54 -30.36
CA ASP A 63 -2.27 -7.67 -29.44
C ASP A 63 -3.36 -7.66 -28.33
N ILE A 64 -3.68 -6.49 -27.74
CA ILE A 64 -4.78 -6.35 -26.77
C ILE A 64 -6.14 -6.59 -27.40
N GLN A 65 -6.38 -6.07 -28.61
CA GLN A 65 -7.66 -6.25 -29.28
C GLN A 65 -7.94 -7.73 -29.56
N GLU A 66 -6.93 -8.48 -30.01
CA GLU A 66 -7.00 -9.93 -30.18
C GLU A 66 -7.20 -10.66 -28.85
N ALA A 67 -6.51 -10.23 -27.78
CA ALA A 67 -6.69 -10.80 -26.44
C ALA A 67 -8.12 -10.56 -25.90
N LEU A 68 -8.70 -9.38 -26.16
CA LEU A 68 -10.07 -9.03 -25.78
C LEU A 68 -11.10 -9.86 -26.54
N THR A 69 -11.01 -9.92 -27.86
CA THR A 69 -11.94 -10.71 -28.68
C THR A 69 -11.86 -12.20 -28.30
N GLY A 70 -10.64 -12.72 -28.12
CA GLY A 70 -10.43 -14.09 -27.66
C GLY A 70 -10.96 -14.34 -26.24
N TYR A 71 -10.85 -13.37 -25.35
CA TYR A 71 -11.39 -13.46 -23.99
C TYR A 71 -12.91 -13.59 -24.01
N PHE A 72 -13.60 -12.70 -24.71
CA PHE A 72 -15.06 -12.72 -24.78
C PHE A 72 -15.58 -13.97 -25.50
N ALA A 73 -14.94 -14.38 -26.60
CA ALA A 73 -15.31 -15.61 -27.32
C ALA A 73 -15.28 -16.88 -26.42
N ARG A 74 -14.40 -16.92 -25.41
CA ARG A 74 -14.25 -18.07 -24.50
C ARG A 74 -15.07 -17.96 -23.21
N ASN A 75 -15.32 -16.75 -22.72
CA ASN A 75 -15.83 -16.54 -21.35
C ASN A 75 -17.26 -16.01 -21.27
N TRP A 76 -17.87 -15.59 -22.39
CA TRP A 76 -19.18 -14.96 -22.42
C TRP A 76 -20.29 -15.77 -21.72
N THR A 77 -20.25 -17.10 -21.83
CA THR A 77 -21.26 -18.00 -21.25
C THR A 77 -20.85 -18.59 -19.89
N THR A 78 -19.63 -18.31 -19.43
CA THR A 78 -19.01 -19.05 -18.31
C THR A 78 -19.16 -18.30 -16.97
N ALA A 79 -19.34 -16.98 -17.00
CA ALA A 79 -19.43 -16.18 -15.78
C ALA A 79 -20.86 -16.13 -15.22
N LYS A 80 -20.99 -16.32 -13.89
CA LYS A 80 -22.28 -16.25 -13.18
C LYS A 80 -22.87 -14.84 -13.12
N SER A 81 -22.05 -13.81 -13.27
CA SER A 81 -22.47 -12.41 -13.29
C SER A 81 -21.50 -11.55 -14.10
N CYS A 82 -22.04 -10.49 -14.71
CA CYS A 82 -21.26 -9.51 -15.49
C CYS A 82 -20.14 -8.86 -14.65
N GLY A 83 -20.35 -8.69 -13.34
CA GLY A 83 -19.34 -8.16 -12.43
C GLY A 83 -18.09 -9.05 -12.34
N ILE A 84 -18.26 -10.37 -12.25
CA ILE A 84 -17.14 -11.32 -12.17
C ILE A 84 -16.36 -11.33 -13.49
N GLU A 85 -17.08 -11.29 -14.61
CA GLU A 85 -16.48 -11.21 -15.95
C GLU A 85 -15.66 -9.94 -16.12
N TRP A 86 -16.19 -8.79 -15.67
CA TRP A 86 -15.46 -7.52 -15.70
C TRP A 86 -14.19 -7.54 -14.82
N GLU A 87 -14.25 -8.12 -13.63
CA GLU A 87 -13.06 -8.26 -12.77
C GLU A 87 -12.01 -9.17 -13.42
N ALA A 88 -12.42 -10.30 -13.98
CA ALA A 88 -11.53 -11.23 -14.67
C ALA A 88 -10.89 -10.61 -15.92
N LEU A 89 -11.68 -9.86 -16.71
CA LEU A 89 -11.18 -9.11 -17.86
C LEU A 89 -10.11 -8.10 -17.45
N LYS A 90 -10.35 -7.31 -16.40
CA LYS A 90 -9.36 -6.34 -15.88
C LYS A 90 -8.07 -7.02 -15.46
N VAL A 91 -8.15 -8.19 -14.82
CA VAL A 91 -6.96 -8.97 -14.43
C VAL A 91 -6.18 -9.43 -15.65
N MET A 92 -6.85 -9.92 -16.69
CA MET A 92 -6.22 -10.31 -17.95
C MET A 92 -5.49 -9.14 -18.61
N ILE A 93 -6.17 -8.00 -18.81
CA ILE A 93 -5.58 -6.79 -19.42
C ILE A 93 -4.35 -6.35 -18.63
N ARG A 94 -4.43 -6.39 -17.29
CA ARG A 94 -3.30 -6.07 -16.41
C ARG A 94 -2.13 -7.03 -16.60
N GLY A 95 -2.40 -8.32 -16.72
CA GLY A 95 -1.40 -9.35 -17.00
C GLY A 95 -0.66 -9.09 -18.31
N GLU A 96 -1.41 -8.91 -19.39
CA GLU A 96 -0.86 -8.61 -20.73
C GLU A 96 0.02 -7.34 -20.72
N SER A 97 -0.50 -6.28 -20.10
CA SER A 97 0.21 -5.01 -19.95
C SER A 97 1.50 -5.16 -19.13
N LEU A 98 1.49 -5.99 -18.10
CA LEU A 98 2.65 -6.23 -17.26
C LEU A 98 3.71 -7.06 -18.00
N THR A 99 3.30 -8.11 -18.70
CA THR A 99 4.19 -8.93 -19.52
C THR A 99 4.89 -8.10 -20.58
N LYS A 100 4.15 -7.23 -21.28
CA LYS A 100 4.73 -6.33 -22.29
C LYS A 100 5.72 -5.34 -21.69
N THR A 101 5.36 -4.67 -20.58
CA THR A 101 6.25 -3.69 -19.93
C THR A 101 7.53 -4.34 -19.40
N TYR A 102 7.41 -5.53 -18.80
CA TYR A 102 8.56 -6.31 -18.33
C TYR A 102 9.46 -6.75 -19.50
N GLY A 103 8.85 -7.25 -20.59
CA GLY A 103 9.59 -7.64 -21.79
C GLY A 103 10.37 -6.49 -22.42
N ILE A 104 9.79 -5.29 -22.50
CA ILE A 104 10.49 -4.10 -23.01
C ILE A 104 11.67 -3.74 -22.10
N ARG A 105 11.48 -3.74 -20.78
CA ARG A 105 12.56 -3.44 -19.84
C ARG A 105 13.70 -4.45 -19.96
N LYS A 106 13.38 -5.75 -20.02
CA LYS A 106 14.36 -6.82 -20.15
C LYS A 106 15.14 -6.73 -21.47
N LYS A 107 14.49 -6.34 -22.57
CA LYS A 107 15.18 -6.09 -23.84
C LYS A 107 16.17 -4.94 -23.75
N LEU A 108 15.78 -3.83 -23.11
CA LEU A 108 16.67 -2.69 -22.90
C LEU A 108 17.85 -3.05 -22.00
N GLU A 109 17.62 -3.78 -20.91
CA GLU A 109 18.68 -4.28 -20.03
C GLU A 109 19.67 -5.18 -20.79
N LEU A 110 19.16 -6.05 -21.68
CA LEU A 110 19.99 -6.93 -22.50
C LEU A 110 20.78 -6.15 -23.57
N GLU A 111 20.15 -5.22 -24.29
CA GLU A 111 20.83 -4.32 -25.24
C GLU A 111 21.95 -3.53 -24.56
N LEU A 112 21.70 -3.08 -23.32
CA LEU A 112 22.68 -2.36 -22.53
C LEU A 112 23.88 -3.25 -22.18
N THR A 113 23.64 -4.45 -21.62
CA THR A 113 24.71 -5.40 -21.27
C THR A 113 25.54 -5.82 -22.47
N GLN A 114 24.95 -5.87 -23.68
CA GLN A 114 25.68 -6.19 -24.90
C GLN A 114 26.58 -5.04 -25.39
N GLN A 115 26.23 -3.79 -25.07
CA GLN A 115 26.97 -2.61 -25.50
C GLN A 115 27.93 -2.06 -24.44
N GLU A 116 27.89 -2.56 -23.20
CA GLU A 116 28.74 -2.11 -22.09
C GLU A 116 30.24 -2.35 -22.33
N ASP A 117 30.62 -3.42 -23.04
CA ASP A 117 32.03 -3.76 -23.31
C ASP A 117 32.64 -3.00 -24.51
N ALA A 118 31.79 -2.52 -25.44
CA ALA A 118 32.21 -1.82 -26.66
C ALA A 118 33.06 -0.55 -26.42
N PRO A 119 32.70 0.36 -25.49
CA PRO A 119 33.48 1.58 -25.26
C PRO A 119 34.87 1.31 -24.65
N GLY A 120 35.02 0.24 -23.87
CA GLY A 120 36.32 -0.14 -23.29
C GLY A 120 37.31 -0.59 -24.37
N ALA A 121 36.84 -1.40 -25.32
CA ALA A 121 37.65 -1.84 -26.46
C ALA A 121 38.06 -0.68 -27.38
N LEU A 122 37.12 0.24 -27.67
CA LEU A 122 37.39 1.43 -28.48
C LEU A 122 38.36 2.39 -27.80
N GLN A 123 38.23 2.59 -26.48
CA GLN A 123 39.17 3.42 -25.71
C GLN A 123 40.58 2.83 -25.76
N HIS A 124 40.71 1.51 -25.61
CA HIS A 124 42.01 0.83 -25.69
C HIS A 124 42.70 1.01 -27.06
N GLN A 125 41.93 1.08 -28.14
CA GLN A 125 42.46 1.33 -29.49
C GLN A 125 42.85 2.79 -29.71
N ILE A 126 42.11 3.74 -29.11
CA ILE A 126 42.45 5.17 -29.12
C ILE A 126 43.76 5.40 -28.35
N ASP A 127 43.89 4.82 -27.16
CA ASP A 127 45.08 4.93 -26.32
C ASP A 127 46.33 4.33 -27.01
N ASN A 128 46.13 3.36 -27.90
CA ASN A 128 47.17 2.76 -28.75
C ASN A 128 47.44 3.55 -30.06
N GLY A 129 46.91 4.77 -30.21
CA GLY A 129 47.20 5.66 -31.34
C GLY A 129 46.17 5.64 -32.48
N GLY A 130 45.00 5.03 -32.28
CA GLY A 130 43.91 5.03 -33.26
C GLY A 130 43.09 6.33 -33.25
N THR A 131 42.71 6.84 -34.43
CA THR A 131 41.84 8.02 -34.60
C THR A 131 40.35 7.63 -34.63
N LEU A 132 39.89 6.87 -33.63
CA LEU A 132 38.51 6.36 -33.53
C LEU A 132 37.61 7.17 -32.59
N GLU A 133 37.98 8.42 -32.30
CA GLU A 133 37.24 9.29 -31.36
C GLU A 133 35.78 9.52 -31.77
N ALA A 134 35.52 9.71 -33.06
CA ALA A 134 34.17 9.91 -33.59
C ALA A 134 33.30 8.65 -33.37
N GLU A 135 33.83 7.46 -33.61
CA GLU A 135 33.11 6.19 -33.40
C GLU A 135 32.84 5.94 -31.91
N SER A 136 33.81 6.24 -31.05
CA SER A 136 33.66 6.19 -29.59
C SER A 136 32.56 7.14 -29.09
N GLN A 137 32.48 8.35 -29.64
CA GLN A 137 31.41 9.30 -29.31
C GLN A 137 30.03 8.79 -29.74
N VAL A 138 29.91 8.19 -30.93
CA VAL A 138 28.65 7.61 -31.40
C VAL A 138 28.19 6.46 -30.50
N VAL A 139 29.12 5.56 -30.11
CA VAL A 139 28.81 4.45 -29.20
C VAL A 139 28.37 4.96 -27.82
N ARG A 140 29.09 5.94 -27.26
CA ARG A 140 28.70 6.58 -25.99
C ARG A 140 27.34 7.26 -26.06
N ALA A 141 27.03 7.93 -27.18
CA ALA A 141 25.72 8.55 -27.39
C ALA A 141 24.60 7.50 -27.48
N CYS A 142 24.85 6.37 -28.15
CA CYS A 142 23.90 5.26 -28.26
C CYS A 142 23.60 4.64 -26.88
N ILE A 143 24.65 4.35 -26.10
CA ILE A 143 24.53 3.86 -24.72
C ILE A 143 23.80 4.88 -23.83
N GLY A 144 24.12 6.18 -23.97
CA GLY A 144 23.42 7.26 -23.28
C GLY A 144 21.93 7.31 -23.60
N ALA A 145 21.54 7.06 -24.84
CA ALA A 145 20.14 6.98 -25.25
C ALA A 145 19.43 5.76 -24.63
N LEU A 146 20.10 4.60 -24.54
CA LEU A 146 19.57 3.41 -23.88
C LEU A 146 19.36 3.63 -22.38
N TRP A 147 20.35 4.21 -21.69
CA TRP A 147 20.23 4.63 -20.30
C TRP A 147 19.10 5.63 -20.10
N GLY A 148 18.98 6.63 -20.98
CA GLY A 148 17.90 7.61 -20.94
C GLY A 148 16.51 6.95 -21.01
N ARG A 149 16.36 5.94 -21.88
CA ARG A 149 15.12 5.16 -21.98
C ARG A 149 14.87 4.33 -20.71
N LEU A 150 15.86 3.62 -20.19
CA LEU A 150 15.72 2.82 -18.97
C LEU A 150 15.38 3.69 -17.76
N ASP A 151 16.07 4.81 -17.61
CA ASP A 151 15.88 5.74 -16.51
C ASP A 151 14.50 6.43 -16.59
N SER A 152 13.97 6.64 -17.79
CA SER A 152 12.57 7.09 -17.96
C SER A 152 11.56 6.10 -17.36
N TYR A 153 11.81 4.79 -17.47
CA TYR A 153 10.98 3.75 -16.86
C TYR A 153 11.08 3.78 -15.33
N VAL A 154 12.30 3.85 -14.80
CA VAL A 154 12.55 3.91 -13.34
C VAL A 154 11.96 5.18 -12.73
N ARG A 155 12.18 6.35 -13.35
CA ARG A 155 11.62 7.63 -12.88
C ARG A 155 10.11 7.66 -12.89
N LYS A 156 9.45 6.99 -13.84
CA LYS A 156 7.98 6.88 -13.86
C LYS A 156 7.46 6.00 -12.75
N ASP A 157 8.11 4.86 -12.50
CA ASP A 157 7.78 3.99 -11.38
C ASP A 157 8.02 4.69 -10.03
N PHE A 158 9.10 5.47 -9.92
CA PHE A 158 9.40 6.28 -8.74
C PHE A 158 8.38 7.39 -8.51
N ARG A 159 8.05 8.20 -9.55
CA ARG A 159 7.00 9.23 -9.45
C ARG A 159 5.66 8.62 -9.09
N GLN A 160 5.34 7.44 -9.60
CA GLN A 160 4.14 6.72 -9.21
C GLN A 160 4.14 6.37 -7.71
N ARG A 161 5.28 5.94 -7.16
CA ARG A 161 5.43 5.70 -5.71
C ARG A 161 5.31 7.01 -4.92
N LEU A 162 5.98 8.07 -5.35
CA LEU A 162 5.93 9.38 -4.71
C LEU A 162 4.51 9.96 -4.69
N HIS A 163 3.75 9.90 -5.79
CA HIS A 163 2.35 10.34 -5.80
C HIS A 163 1.43 9.46 -4.94
N ARG A 164 1.78 8.18 -4.73
CA ARG A 164 1.03 7.31 -3.79
C ARG A 164 1.33 7.66 -2.34
N GLU A 165 2.57 8.04 -2.03
CA GLU A 165 3.04 8.27 -0.66
C GLU A 165 2.93 9.72 -0.22
N GLY A 166 3.06 10.69 -1.14
CA GLY A 166 3.02 12.12 -0.85
C GLY A 166 1.66 12.62 -0.36
N ASP A 167 0.58 11.94 -0.73
CA ASP A 167 -0.77 12.22 -0.25
C ASP A 167 -1.15 11.40 1.00
N ARG A 168 -0.21 10.64 1.58
CA ARG A 168 -0.50 9.87 2.81
C ARG A 168 -0.72 10.77 4.01
N SER A 169 0.04 11.85 4.18
CA SER A 169 -0.14 12.78 5.30
C SER A 169 -1.51 13.46 5.21
N GLY A 170 -1.89 13.92 4.02
CA GLY A 170 -3.21 14.51 3.74
C GLY A 170 -4.36 13.51 3.93
N ARG A 171 -4.25 12.28 3.43
CA ARG A 171 -5.26 11.23 3.64
C ARG A 171 -5.34 10.73 5.07
N LEU A 172 -4.22 10.61 5.76
CA LEU A 172 -4.18 10.22 7.17
C LEU A 172 -4.85 11.30 8.01
N LEU A 173 -4.51 12.57 7.79
CA LEU A 173 -5.16 13.70 8.43
C LEU A 173 -6.66 13.74 8.10
N ALA A 174 -7.04 13.58 6.83
CA ALA A 174 -8.45 13.54 6.44
C ALA A 174 -9.19 12.34 7.05
N TRP A 175 -8.53 11.19 7.21
CA TRP A 175 -9.09 10.02 7.89
C TRP A 175 -9.20 10.24 9.41
N GLN A 176 -8.22 10.86 10.04
CA GLN A 176 -8.24 11.25 11.44
C GLN A 176 -9.36 12.26 11.69
N LEU A 177 -9.44 13.33 10.88
CA LEU A 177 -10.52 14.31 10.91
C LEU A 177 -11.88 13.67 10.68
N ARG A 178 -12.02 12.78 9.68
CA ARG A 178 -13.27 12.03 9.47
C ARG A 178 -13.62 11.16 10.67
N ARG A 179 -12.65 10.58 11.35
CA ARG A 179 -12.85 9.74 12.54
C ARG A 179 -13.21 10.58 13.77
N GLU A 180 -12.61 11.76 13.92
CA GLU A 180 -12.93 12.74 14.96
C GLU A 180 -14.32 13.34 14.73
N HIS A 181 -14.68 13.65 13.49
CA HIS A 181 -16.01 14.14 13.12
C HIS A 181 -17.07 13.03 13.03
N SER A 182 -16.67 11.78 12.80
CA SER A 182 -17.52 10.59 12.90
C SER A 182 -17.55 10.07 14.33
N ILE A 183 -18.03 10.89 15.25
CA ILE A 183 -18.70 10.32 16.43
C ILE A 183 -19.84 9.47 15.86
N PRO A 184 -20.02 8.19 16.25
CA PRO A 184 -21.13 7.37 15.74
C PRO A 184 -22.46 8.05 16.13
N MET A 185 -22.98 8.85 15.20
CA MET A 185 -24.21 9.60 15.37
C MET A 185 -25.35 8.66 14.98
N ILE A 186 -26.03 8.14 15.99
CA ILE A 186 -27.24 7.34 15.80
C ILE A 186 -28.36 8.33 15.47
N LEU A 187 -28.62 8.51 14.18
CA LEU A 187 -29.58 9.51 13.66
C LEU A 187 -31.02 9.23 14.10
N SER A 188 -31.38 7.96 14.28
CA SER A 188 -32.72 7.55 14.70
C SER A 188 -32.72 6.19 15.38
N LEU A 189 -33.58 6.03 16.38
CA LEU A 189 -33.92 4.74 16.95
C LEU A 189 -35.43 4.48 16.87
N TRP A 190 -35.80 3.21 16.87
CA TRP A 190 -37.17 2.80 17.06
C TRP A 190 -37.47 2.77 18.56
N GLY A 191 -38.47 3.55 18.98
CA GLY A 191 -38.96 3.53 20.34
C GLY A 191 -39.89 2.35 20.59
N PRO A 192 -40.10 1.98 21.87
CA PRO A 192 -40.92 0.82 22.27
C PRO A 192 -42.40 0.94 21.88
N ALA A 193 -42.90 2.16 21.66
CA ALA A 193 -44.27 2.44 21.22
C ALA A 193 -44.44 2.50 19.68
N GLY A 194 -43.44 2.08 18.91
CA GLY A 194 -43.48 2.09 17.43
C GLY A 194 -43.16 3.43 16.77
N GLY A 195 -42.86 4.48 17.55
CA GLY A 195 -42.44 5.79 17.04
C GLY A 195 -40.93 5.89 16.79
N ARG A 196 -40.51 6.65 15.78
CA ARG A 196 -39.09 6.96 15.53
C ARG A 196 -38.62 8.10 16.43
N ILE A 197 -37.58 7.85 17.23
CA ILE A 197 -36.89 8.87 18.02
C ILE A 197 -35.81 9.49 17.14
N LEU A 198 -35.95 10.77 16.82
CA LEU A 198 -35.01 11.53 15.99
C LEU A 198 -34.16 12.47 16.86
N GLY A 199 -32.88 12.58 16.51
CA GLY A 199 -31.93 13.50 17.15
C GLY A 199 -31.08 12.86 18.24
N GLN A 200 -29.77 13.16 18.20
CA GLN A 200 -28.75 12.48 18.99
C GLN A 200 -28.96 12.58 20.51
N THR A 201 -29.38 13.74 21.00
CA THR A 201 -29.60 13.96 22.45
C THR A 201 -30.72 13.08 22.98
N ARG A 202 -31.80 12.94 22.21
CA ARG A 202 -32.97 12.11 22.57
C ARG A 202 -32.66 10.63 22.47
N VAL A 203 -31.92 10.23 21.43
CA VAL A 203 -31.43 8.87 21.24
C VAL A 203 -30.51 8.44 22.40
N ASN A 204 -29.57 9.30 22.80
CA ASN A 204 -28.66 9.00 23.92
C ASN A 204 -29.40 8.89 25.25
N ALA A 205 -30.38 9.76 25.52
CA ALA A 205 -31.19 9.69 26.73
C ALA A 205 -31.98 8.38 26.80
N HIS A 206 -32.63 7.99 25.70
CA HIS A 206 -33.42 6.76 25.66
C HIS A 206 -32.55 5.50 25.79
N LEU A 207 -31.39 5.45 25.11
CA LEU A 207 -30.44 4.35 25.28
C LEU A 207 -29.93 4.26 26.72
N ARG A 208 -29.68 5.40 27.36
CA ARG A 208 -29.22 5.43 28.74
C ARG A 208 -30.27 4.85 29.68
N GLU A 209 -31.51 5.31 29.60
CA GLU A 209 -32.62 4.79 30.41
C GLU A 209 -32.81 3.28 30.22
N HIS A 210 -32.77 2.81 28.96
CA HIS A 210 -32.94 1.40 28.66
C HIS A 210 -31.79 0.53 29.17
N LEU A 211 -30.55 0.98 29.00
CA LEU A 211 -29.39 0.27 29.51
C LEU A 211 -29.36 0.26 31.04
N GLU A 212 -29.68 1.39 31.68
CA GLU A 212 -29.81 1.46 33.15
C GLU A 212 -30.87 0.44 33.63
N ALA A 213 -32.03 0.36 32.99
CA ALA A 213 -33.05 -0.64 33.32
C ALA A 213 -32.54 -2.09 33.17
N ILE A 214 -31.81 -2.40 32.10
CA ILE A 214 -31.20 -3.73 31.90
C ILE A 214 -30.18 -4.02 33.02
N TYR A 215 -29.27 -3.10 33.30
CA TYR A 215 -28.26 -3.29 34.34
C TYR A 215 -28.87 -3.42 35.73
N PHE A 216 -29.89 -2.62 36.06
CA PHE A 216 -30.64 -2.77 37.32
C PHE A 216 -31.33 -4.13 37.42
N SER A 217 -31.98 -4.60 36.35
CA SER A 217 -32.63 -5.92 36.33
C SER A 217 -31.64 -7.08 36.48
N LEU A 218 -30.46 -6.98 35.86
CA LEU A 218 -29.39 -7.97 35.99
C LEU A 218 -28.83 -7.99 37.42
N LEU A 219 -28.63 -6.83 38.04
CA LEU A 219 -28.10 -6.73 39.40
C LEU A 219 -29.08 -7.28 40.44
N CYS A 220 -30.39 -7.06 40.26
CA CYS A 220 -31.42 -7.66 41.10
C CYS A 220 -31.45 -9.19 40.97
N ASN A 221 -31.34 -9.73 39.74
CA ASN A 221 -31.33 -11.17 39.51
C ASN A 221 -30.09 -11.90 40.07
N VAL A 222 -28.93 -11.26 40.02
CA VAL A 222 -27.70 -11.81 40.63
C VAL A 222 -27.80 -11.80 42.16
N SER A 223 -28.48 -10.81 42.75
CA SER A 223 -28.66 -10.71 44.20
C SER A 223 -29.62 -11.78 44.76
N SER A 224 -30.60 -12.24 43.96
CA SER A 224 -31.47 -13.37 44.32
C SER A 224 -30.78 -14.74 44.24
N GLN A 225 -29.80 -14.91 43.34
CA GLN A 225 -29.02 -16.16 43.23
C GLN A 225 -27.94 -16.33 44.31
N ILE A 226 -27.61 -15.28 45.06
CA ILE A 226 -26.63 -15.32 46.16
C ILE A 226 -27.31 -15.58 47.53
N ARG A 227 -28.66 -15.56 47.57
CA ARG A 227 -29.46 -15.77 48.80
C ARG A 227 -30.14 -17.13 48.88
N GLU A 228 -29.91 -18.01 47.91
CA GLU A 228 -30.13 -19.47 48.00
C GLU A 228 -28.79 -20.18 48.25
#